data_AF-A0A7C0WAE7-F1
#
_entry.id   AF-A0A7C0WAE7-F1
#
_cell.length_a   1.000
_cell.length_b   1.000
_cell.length_c   1.000
_cell.angle_alpha   90.00
_cell.angle_beta   90.00
_cell.angle_gamma   90.00
#
_symmetry.space_group_name_H-M   'P 1'
#
loop_
_entity.id
_entity.type
_entity.pdbx_description
1 polymer ?
#
loop_
_entity_poly.entity_id
_entity_poly.type
_entity_poly.pdbx_seq_one_letter_code
_entity_poly.pdbx_strand_id
1 'polypeptide(L)'
;AVLTISHLYRKPLENDILSKLGFASMIVLAIYGLIRLIDIGIEGKFAIAFDGSWQSAVFWIEIVLFVGLPVLLLVIPRWRRSTPALWLATTSAVLGMGLDRANIAGVMLVQTGEIYLPTMYEIMISLGILAAAILVFLFCLERYKIWEVKWEDPREKPEASPEFSRPADVWLGTPRVAGRTVYSLIFIVALSFGLAVISTERIRSAGAEEIPVTKAHGGDTLFVNGNRDGSGVSFAHEEHVKRLGEKESCVLCHHMNLPLDKQSGCHTCHSRMYTPADVFRHDWHASPDGANLKCGACHREDLQRTAQTAKQCQDCHKDLFPSGTLVQINHYNARSYTDAMHGMCMKCHQKNALTLVGKEKLAQCATCHKTGMPEYLPPEIENYFRDTTFNHVTVPSIDTAGMMEEEPSI
;
A
#
# COMPACT_ATOMS: atom_id res chain seq x y z
N ALA A 1 0.46 0.06 -29.36
CA ALA A 1 0.76 1.43 -29.86
C ALA A 1 1.08 1.44 -31.36
N VAL A 2 2.24 0.91 -31.80
CA VAL A 2 2.66 0.99 -33.23
C VAL A 2 1.63 0.38 -34.19
N LEU A 3 1.15 -0.85 -33.93
CA LEU A 3 0.12 -1.50 -34.76
C LEU A 3 -1.17 -0.67 -34.85
N THR A 4 -1.63 -0.15 -33.72
CA THR A 4 -2.82 0.71 -33.62
C THR A 4 -2.66 1.99 -34.41
N ILE A 5 -1.49 2.62 -34.35
CA ILE A 5 -1.19 3.87 -35.04
C ILE A 5 -1.05 3.64 -36.54
N SER A 6 -0.35 2.59 -36.97
CA SER A 6 -0.28 2.23 -38.39
C SER A 6 -1.67 1.93 -38.96
N HIS A 7 -2.54 1.27 -38.18
CA HIS A 7 -3.94 1.06 -38.58
C HIS A 7 -4.73 2.38 -38.66
N LEU A 8 -4.61 3.25 -37.65
CA LEU A 8 -5.29 4.55 -37.59
C LEU A 8 -4.87 5.48 -38.74
N TYR A 9 -3.57 5.52 -39.05
CA TYR A 9 -2.99 6.30 -40.14
C TYR A 9 -3.05 5.58 -41.50
N ARG A 10 -3.69 4.38 -41.55
CA ARG A 10 -3.80 3.54 -42.76
C ARG A 10 -2.46 3.31 -43.46
N LYS A 11 -1.38 3.30 -42.68
CA LYS A 11 -0.03 3.05 -43.17
C LYS A 11 0.15 1.55 -43.39
N PRO A 12 0.72 1.11 -44.53
CA PRO A 12 1.09 -0.28 -44.69
C PRO A 12 2.02 -0.71 -43.56
N LEU A 13 1.74 -1.87 -42.97
CA LEU A 13 2.55 -2.42 -41.90
C LEU A 13 3.88 -2.91 -42.47
N GLU A 14 4.98 -2.36 -41.97
CA GLU A 14 6.33 -2.82 -42.29
C GLU A 14 6.61 -4.10 -41.48
N ASN A 15 5.99 -5.21 -41.92
CA ASN A 15 6.02 -6.49 -41.23
C ASN A 15 7.45 -7.02 -41.01
N ASP A 16 8.44 -6.63 -41.83
CA ASP A 16 9.85 -6.98 -41.60
C ASP A 16 10.42 -6.31 -40.33
N ILE A 17 10.17 -5.00 -40.16
CA ILE A 17 10.61 -4.24 -38.98
C ILE A 17 9.84 -4.70 -37.74
N LEU A 18 8.51 -4.86 -37.87
CA LEU A 18 7.68 -5.35 -36.77
C LEU A 18 8.06 -6.77 -36.34
N SER A 19 8.48 -7.62 -37.27
CA SER A 19 9.00 -8.95 -36.94
C SER A 19 10.32 -8.88 -36.18
N LYS A 20 11.23 -7.96 -36.52
CA LYS A 20 12.48 -7.76 -35.76
C LYS A 20 12.20 -7.25 -34.35
N LEU A 21 11.28 -6.30 -34.20
CA LEU A 21 10.85 -5.79 -32.90
C LEU A 21 10.16 -6.88 -32.07
N GLY A 22 9.29 -7.68 -32.69
CA GLY A 22 8.62 -8.80 -32.04
C GLY A 22 9.61 -9.86 -31.51
N PHE A 23 10.75 -10.05 -32.16
CA PHE A 23 11.80 -10.94 -31.66
C PHE A 23 12.44 -10.39 -30.37
N ALA A 24 12.75 -9.09 -30.35
CA ALA A 24 13.26 -8.45 -29.15
C ALA A 24 12.23 -8.53 -27.99
N SER A 25 10.95 -8.28 -28.28
CA SER A 25 9.87 -8.43 -27.29
C SER A 25 9.77 -9.87 -26.77
N MET A 26 9.92 -10.88 -27.63
CA MET A 26 9.94 -12.28 -27.22
C MET A 26 11.06 -12.56 -26.20
N ILE A 27 12.27 -12.08 -26.45
CA ILE A 27 13.41 -12.26 -25.54
C ILE A 27 13.09 -11.66 -24.16
N VAL A 28 12.58 -10.42 -24.13
CA VAL A 28 12.24 -9.73 -22.87
C VAL A 28 11.17 -10.51 -22.10
N LEU A 29 10.11 -10.94 -22.77
CA LEU A 29 9.03 -11.72 -22.14
C LEU A 29 9.51 -13.08 -21.65
N ALA A 30 10.39 -13.75 -22.40
CA ALA A 30 10.98 -15.02 -22.00
C ALA A 30 11.90 -14.87 -20.77
N ILE A 31 12.70 -13.80 -20.70
CA ILE A 31 13.53 -13.49 -19.52
C ILE A 31 12.65 -13.23 -18.31
N TYR A 32 11.59 -12.42 -18.46
CA TYR A 32 10.63 -12.17 -17.38
C TYR A 32 10.01 -13.47 -16.86
N GLY A 33 9.52 -14.32 -17.77
CA GLY A 33 8.94 -15.62 -17.40
C GLY A 33 9.93 -16.53 -16.69
N LEU A 34 11.19 -16.55 -17.15
CA LEU A 34 12.25 -17.33 -16.52
C LEU A 34 12.55 -16.84 -15.10
N ILE A 35 12.70 -15.53 -14.90
CA ILE A 35 12.93 -14.93 -13.58
C ILE A 35 11.78 -15.31 -12.63
N ARG A 36 10.53 -15.24 -13.10
CA ARG A 36 9.37 -15.58 -12.27
C ARG A 36 9.31 -17.06 -11.89
N LEU A 37 9.67 -17.96 -12.80
CA LEU A 37 9.77 -19.39 -12.48
C LEU A 37 10.90 -19.68 -11.49
N ILE A 38 12.04 -18.98 -11.60
CA ILE A 38 13.15 -19.08 -10.65
C ILE A 38 12.71 -18.62 -9.26
N ASP A 39 12.03 -17.48 -9.18
CA ASP A 39 11.52 -16.91 -7.92
C ASP A 39 10.61 -17.90 -7.16
N ILE A 40 9.61 -18.46 -7.86
CA ILE A 40 8.72 -19.49 -7.30
C ILE A 40 9.50 -20.74 -6.85
N GLY A 41 10.56 -21.09 -7.58
CA GLY A 41 11.44 -22.22 -7.26
C GLY A 41 12.28 -22.00 -6.01
N ILE A 42 12.86 -20.82 -5.85
CA ILE A 42 13.65 -20.43 -4.67
C ILE A 42 12.77 -20.44 -3.42
N GLU A 43 11.51 -19.99 -3.53
CA GLU A 43 10.57 -19.98 -2.41
C GLU A 43 9.95 -21.35 -2.10
N GLY A 44 10.19 -22.38 -2.93
CA GLY A 44 9.63 -23.72 -2.73
C GLY A 44 8.11 -23.80 -2.94
N LYS A 45 7.50 -22.83 -3.63
CA LYS A 45 6.04 -22.69 -3.76
C LYS A 45 5.43 -23.32 -5.01
N PHE A 46 6.19 -24.12 -5.77
CA PHE A 46 5.70 -24.76 -6.99
C PHE A 46 4.42 -25.57 -6.80
N ALA A 47 4.24 -26.22 -5.65
CA ALA A 47 3.05 -27.02 -5.36
C ALA A 47 1.75 -26.18 -5.37
N ILE A 48 1.80 -24.93 -4.90
CA ILE A 48 0.66 -24.01 -4.85
C ILE A 48 0.21 -23.63 -6.25
N ALA A 49 1.14 -23.54 -7.21
CA ALA A 49 0.80 -23.29 -8.60
C ALA A 49 -0.02 -24.42 -9.24
N PHE A 50 -0.08 -25.62 -8.65
CA PHE A 50 -0.79 -26.79 -9.19
C PHE A 50 -1.81 -27.39 -8.21
N ASP A 51 -2.21 -26.67 -7.18
CA ASP A 51 -3.15 -27.16 -6.17
C ASP A 51 -4.62 -27.20 -6.63
N GLY A 52 -4.91 -26.66 -7.82
CA GLY A 52 -6.26 -26.60 -8.39
C GLY A 52 -7.15 -25.53 -7.76
N SER A 53 -6.60 -24.65 -6.93
CA SER A 53 -7.30 -23.51 -6.37
C SER A 53 -7.67 -22.49 -7.46
N TRP A 54 -8.61 -21.60 -7.13
CA TRP A 54 -8.93 -20.44 -7.99
C TRP A 54 -7.68 -19.58 -8.25
N GLN A 55 -6.83 -19.41 -7.24
CA GLN A 55 -5.59 -18.65 -7.31
C GLN A 55 -4.60 -19.28 -8.30
N SER A 56 -4.44 -20.60 -8.26
CA SER A 56 -3.65 -21.36 -9.25
C SER A 56 -4.20 -21.17 -10.67
N ALA A 57 -5.52 -21.22 -10.85
CA ALA A 57 -6.14 -21.05 -12.17
C ALA A 57 -5.89 -19.65 -12.74
N VAL A 58 -6.11 -18.60 -11.95
CA VAL A 58 -5.90 -17.21 -12.38
C VAL A 58 -4.41 -16.94 -12.65
N PHE A 59 -3.50 -17.50 -11.84
CA PHE A 59 -2.06 -17.46 -12.09
C PHE A 59 -1.68 -18.07 -13.46
N TRP A 60 -2.20 -19.24 -13.82
CA TRP A 60 -1.90 -19.85 -15.11
C TRP A 60 -2.47 -19.07 -16.30
N ILE A 61 -3.70 -18.54 -16.17
CA ILE A 61 -4.30 -17.68 -17.19
C ILE A 61 -3.42 -16.46 -17.43
N GLU A 62 -2.95 -15.84 -16.35
CA GLU A 62 -2.05 -14.70 -16.39
C GLU A 62 -0.72 -15.04 -17.09
N ILE A 63 -0.05 -16.12 -16.67
CA ILE A 63 1.22 -16.56 -17.27
C ILE A 63 1.06 -16.88 -18.76
N VAL A 64 -0.03 -17.53 -19.15
CA VAL A 64 -0.31 -17.85 -20.56
C VAL A 64 -0.56 -16.57 -21.36
N LEU A 65 -1.36 -15.64 -20.85
CA LEU A 65 -1.65 -14.40 -21.59
C LEU A 65 -0.44 -13.47 -21.66
N PHE A 66 0.32 -13.34 -20.57
CA PHE A 66 1.43 -12.38 -20.50
C PHE A 66 2.70 -12.90 -21.17
N VAL A 67 3.03 -14.18 -20.97
CA VAL A 67 4.29 -14.77 -21.43
C VAL A 67 4.06 -15.87 -22.45
N GLY A 68 3.28 -16.90 -22.11
CA GLY A 68 3.18 -18.13 -22.90
C GLY A 68 2.73 -17.92 -24.35
N LEU A 69 1.56 -17.32 -24.54
CA LEU A 69 0.97 -17.06 -25.85
C LEU A 69 1.78 -16.05 -26.67
N PRO A 70 2.19 -14.88 -26.13
CA PRO A 70 3.06 -13.95 -26.87
C PRO A 70 4.39 -14.58 -27.29
N VAL A 71 5.07 -15.30 -26.40
CA VAL A 71 6.36 -15.96 -26.72
C VAL A 71 6.16 -17.02 -27.80
N LEU A 72 5.12 -17.84 -27.71
CA LEU A 72 4.81 -18.87 -28.72
C LEU A 72 4.56 -18.24 -30.11
N LEU A 73 3.77 -17.17 -30.16
CA LEU A 73 3.48 -16.48 -31.42
C LEU A 73 4.70 -15.77 -32.01
N LEU A 74 5.56 -15.24 -31.16
CA LEU A 74 6.71 -14.45 -31.57
C LEU A 74 7.96 -15.31 -31.79
N VAL A 75 8.12 -16.48 -31.20
CA VAL A 75 9.30 -17.34 -31.43
C VAL A 75 9.31 -17.91 -32.84
N ILE A 76 8.14 -18.25 -33.39
CA ILE A 76 7.99 -18.86 -34.71
C ILE A 76 8.06 -17.79 -35.80
N PRO A 77 9.08 -17.78 -36.68
CA PRO A 77 9.27 -16.72 -37.68
C PRO A 77 8.08 -16.54 -38.64
N ARG A 78 7.38 -17.65 -38.95
CA ARG A 78 6.20 -17.64 -39.81
C ARG A 78 5.03 -16.85 -39.19
N TRP A 79 4.81 -16.99 -37.89
CA TRP A 79 3.75 -16.31 -37.18
C TRP A 79 4.14 -14.87 -36.86
N ARG A 80 5.38 -14.63 -36.43
CA ARG A 80 5.88 -13.28 -36.15
C ARG A 80 5.86 -12.33 -37.36
N ARG A 81 5.90 -12.85 -38.59
CA ARG A 81 5.75 -12.06 -39.83
C ARG A 81 4.28 -11.82 -40.22
N SER A 82 3.34 -12.44 -39.52
CA SER A 82 1.91 -12.38 -39.80
C SER A 82 1.24 -11.29 -38.98
N THR A 83 0.50 -10.40 -39.63
CA THR A 83 -0.21 -9.29 -38.98
C THR A 83 -1.20 -9.76 -37.91
N PRO A 84 -2.08 -10.77 -38.15
CA PRO A 84 -2.97 -11.28 -37.11
C PRO A 84 -2.25 -11.81 -35.86
N ALA A 85 -1.12 -12.50 -36.04
CA ALA A 85 -0.36 -13.05 -34.92
C ALA A 85 0.35 -11.95 -34.11
N LEU A 86 0.85 -10.89 -34.77
CA LEU A 86 1.39 -9.72 -34.07
C LEU A 86 0.32 -9.00 -33.23
N TRP A 87 -0.90 -8.86 -33.75
CA TRP A 87 -2.04 -8.31 -32.99
C TRP A 87 -2.41 -9.20 -31.81
N LEU A 88 -2.50 -10.51 -32.01
CA LEU A 88 -2.86 -11.44 -30.94
C LEU A 88 -1.77 -11.45 -29.84
N ALA A 89 -0.49 -11.51 -30.22
CA ALA A 89 0.63 -11.50 -29.28
C ALA A 89 0.68 -10.20 -28.46
N THR A 90 0.49 -9.04 -29.10
CA THR A 90 0.56 -7.75 -28.39
C THR A 90 -0.65 -7.51 -27.50
N THR A 91 -1.86 -7.84 -27.96
CA THR A 91 -3.07 -7.70 -27.14
C THR A 91 -3.06 -8.66 -25.96
N SER A 92 -2.68 -9.93 -26.16
CA SER A 92 -2.57 -10.89 -25.07
C SER A 92 -1.54 -10.46 -24.03
N ALA A 93 -0.34 -10.01 -24.46
CA ALA A 93 0.69 -9.53 -23.55
C ALA A 93 0.21 -8.34 -22.68
N VAL A 94 -0.52 -7.38 -23.27
CA VAL A 94 -1.07 -6.23 -22.53
C VAL A 94 -2.15 -6.65 -21.54
N LEU A 95 -3.06 -7.54 -21.95
CA LEU A 95 -4.09 -8.07 -21.05
C LEU A 95 -3.48 -8.88 -19.91
N GLY A 96 -2.51 -9.74 -20.22
CA GLY A 96 -1.78 -10.53 -19.22
C GLY A 96 -1.00 -9.67 -18.24
N MET A 97 -0.34 -8.59 -18.71
CA MET A 97 0.31 -7.62 -17.83
C MET A 97 -0.69 -6.93 -16.89
N GLY A 98 -1.88 -6.58 -17.39
CA GLY A 98 -2.95 -6.02 -16.55
C GLY A 98 -3.41 -7.00 -15.47
N LEU A 99 -3.61 -8.27 -15.84
CA LEU A 99 -3.97 -9.34 -14.90
C LEU A 99 -2.87 -9.59 -13.87
N ASP A 100 -1.59 -9.56 -14.25
CA ASP A 100 -0.45 -9.70 -13.34
C ASP A 100 -0.46 -8.61 -12.28
N ARG A 101 -0.68 -7.35 -12.68
CA ARG A 101 -0.80 -6.23 -11.74
C ARG A 101 -2.01 -6.38 -10.82
N ALA A 102 -3.15 -6.83 -11.35
CA ALA A 102 -4.35 -7.07 -10.57
C ALA A 102 -4.19 -8.24 -9.58
N ASN A 103 -3.53 -9.32 -9.97
CA ASN A 103 -3.29 -10.48 -9.11
C ASN A 103 -2.36 -10.15 -7.96
N ILE A 104 -1.24 -9.45 -8.23
CA ILE A 104 -0.33 -9.03 -7.17
C ILE A 104 -1.04 -8.09 -6.19
N ALA A 105 -1.81 -7.12 -6.70
CA ALA A 105 -2.59 -6.21 -5.85
C ALA A 105 -3.67 -6.95 -5.04
N GLY A 106 -4.39 -7.89 -5.67
CA GLY A 106 -5.47 -8.62 -5.05
C GLY A 106 -5.02 -9.61 -3.98
N VAL A 107 -3.89 -10.29 -4.17
CA VAL A 107 -3.31 -11.22 -3.18
C VAL A 107 -2.97 -10.50 -1.86
N MET A 108 -2.55 -9.23 -1.93
CA MET A 108 -2.28 -8.44 -0.72
C MET A 108 -3.55 -8.12 0.08
N LEU A 109 -4.72 -8.00 -0.57
CA LEU A 109 -6.00 -7.74 0.11
C LEU A 109 -6.72 -9.02 0.56
N VAL A 110 -6.54 -10.16 -0.11
CA VAL A 110 -7.17 -11.42 0.33
C VAL A 110 -6.63 -11.88 1.69
N GLN A 111 -5.40 -11.48 2.07
CA GLN A 111 -4.86 -11.71 3.41
C GLN A 111 -5.67 -11.01 4.52
N THR A 112 -6.50 -10.01 4.18
CA THR A 112 -7.43 -9.34 5.11
C THR A 112 -8.87 -9.86 5.00
N GLY A 113 -9.12 -10.93 4.23
CA GLY A 113 -10.45 -11.55 4.07
C GLY A 113 -11.34 -10.93 2.99
N GLU A 114 -10.85 -9.93 2.25
CA GLU A 114 -11.61 -9.17 1.25
C GLU A 114 -11.21 -9.58 -0.18
N ILE A 115 -12.18 -9.72 -1.09
CA ILE A 115 -11.90 -9.96 -2.52
C ILE A 115 -11.68 -8.61 -3.20
N TYR A 116 -10.48 -8.37 -3.75
CA TYR A 116 -10.21 -7.16 -4.53
C TYR A 116 -11.00 -7.16 -5.84
N LEU A 117 -11.97 -6.26 -5.93
CA LEU A 117 -12.67 -5.93 -7.16
C LEU A 117 -12.25 -4.52 -7.57
N PRO A 118 -11.61 -4.34 -8.75
CA PRO A 118 -11.14 -3.03 -9.15
C PRO A 118 -12.33 -2.09 -9.31
N THR A 119 -12.20 -0.90 -8.74
CA THR A 119 -13.27 0.09 -8.85
C THR A 119 -13.32 0.63 -10.29
N MET A 120 -14.50 1.11 -10.71
CA MET A 120 -14.62 1.76 -12.02
C MET A 120 -13.61 2.89 -12.22
N TYR A 121 -13.23 3.57 -11.13
CA TYR A 121 -12.24 4.65 -11.16
C TYR A 121 -10.82 4.15 -11.38
N GLU A 122 -10.42 3.02 -10.79
CA GLU A 122 -9.10 2.41 -11.04
C GLU A 122 -8.95 2.00 -12.50
N ILE A 123 -10.03 1.45 -13.09
CA ILE A 123 -10.09 1.14 -14.51
C ILE A 123 -9.97 2.44 -15.34
N MET A 124 -10.75 3.46 -15.01
CA MET A 124 -10.73 4.75 -15.72
C MET A 124 -9.39 5.48 -15.63
N ILE A 125 -8.74 5.47 -14.46
CA ILE A 125 -7.41 6.09 -14.26
C ILE A 125 -6.36 5.33 -15.08
N SER A 126 -6.39 3.99 -15.05
CA SER A 126 -5.46 3.16 -15.82
C SER A 126 -5.60 3.41 -17.33
N LEU A 127 -6.84 3.46 -17.83
CA LEU A 127 -7.13 3.81 -19.23
C LEU A 127 -6.76 5.26 -19.55
N GLY A 128 -6.95 6.19 -18.61
CA GLY A 128 -6.62 7.60 -18.75
C GLY A 128 -5.11 7.84 -18.88
N ILE A 129 -4.30 7.17 -18.07
CA ILE A 129 -2.84 7.21 -18.16
C ILE A 129 -2.37 6.65 -19.51
N LEU A 130 -2.92 5.52 -19.94
CA LEU A 130 -2.62 4.94 -21.25
C LEU A 130 -3.00 5.90 -22.40
N ALA A 131 -4.18 6.51 -22.33
CA ALA A 131 -4.64 7.48 -23.32
C ALA A 131 -3.74 8.73 -23.34
N ALA A 132 -3.35 9.25 -22.17
CA ALA A 132 -2.44 10.39 -22.07
C ALA A 132 -1.05 10.07 -22.66
N ALA A 133 -0.50 8.88 -22.39
CA ALA A 133 0.76 8.44 -22.98
C ALA A 133 0.68 8.34 -24.51
N ILE A 134 -0.43 7.81 -25.04
CA ILE A 134 -0.69 7.77 -26.49
C ILE A 134 -0.81 9.19 -27.05
N LEU A 135 -1.50 10.10 -26.35
CA LEU A 135 -1.66 11.49 -26.79
C LEU A 135 -0.33 12.23 -26.85
N VAL A 136 0.53 12.07 -25.84
CA VAL A 136 1.89 12.62 -25.83
C VAL A 136 2.71 12.03 -26.99
N PHE A 137 2.61 10.73 -27.23
CA PHE A 137 3.27 10.09 -28.37
C PHE A 137 2.80 10.64 -29.72
N LEU A 138 1.48 10.83 -29.90
CA LEU A 138 0.91 11.43 -31.10
C LEU A 138 1.32 12.90 -31.26
N PHE A 139 1.32 13.68 -30.18
CA PHE A 139 1.84 15.05 -30.17
C PHE A 139 3.29 15.10 -30.66
N CYS A 140 4.11 14.16 -30.18
CA CYS A 140 5.50 14.07 -30.62
C CYS A 140 5.61 13.72 -32.12
N LEU A 141 4.82 12.76 -32.62
CA LEU A 141 4.77 12.41 -34.05
C LEU A 141 4.34 13.58 -34.94
N GLU A 142 3.46 14.45 -34.44
CA GLU A 142 2.94 15.57 -35.21
C GLU A 142 3.88 16.78 -35.20
N ARG A 143 4.60 17.01 -34.09
CA ARG A 143 5.44 18.20 -33.92
C ARG A 143 6.90 17.98 -34.28
N TYR A 144 7.42 16.75 -34.15
CA TYR A 144 8.81 16.43 -34.43
C TYR A 144 8.94 15.58 -35.70
N LYS A 145 10.09 15.72 -36.39
CA LYS A 145 10.43 14.94 -37.59
C LYS A 145 10.87 13.52 -37.21
N ILE A 146 9.93 12.70 -36.74
CA ILE A 146 10.19 11.31 -36.35
C ILE A 146 10.25 10.39 -37.59
N TRP A 147 9.54 10.73 -38.66
CA TRP A 147 9.62 10.01 -39.93
C TRP A 147 10.53 10.73 -40.92
N GLU A 148 11.42 9.99 -41.56
CA GLU A 148 12.28 10.50 -42.64
C GLU A 148 11.44 10.95 -43.84
N VAL A 149 10.42 10.16 -44.19
CA VAL A 149 9.40 10.50 -45.16
C VAL A 149 8.04 10.43 -44.47
N LYS A 150 7.34 11.56 -44.42
CA LYS A 150 5.98 11.61 -43.86
C LYS A 150 5.06 10.78 -44.74
N TRP A 151 4.45 9.73 -44.17
CA TRP A 151 3.43 8.96 -44.88
C TRP A 151 2.22 9.86 -45.18
N GLU A 152 1.88 9.96 -46.45
CA GLU A 152 0.67 10.61 -46.97
C GLU A 152 -0.24 9.51 -47.50
N ASP A 153 -1.47 9.41 -46.97
CA ASP A 153 -2.46 8.46 -47.48
C ASP A 153 -2.77 8.88 -48.93
N PRO A 154 -2.64 7.98 -49.93
CA PRO A 154 -2.99 8.28 -51.32
C PRO A 154 -4.42 8.83 -51.50
N ARG A 155 -5.33 8.53 -50.57
CA ARG A 155 -6.71 9.05 -50.53
C ARG A 155 -6.84 10.50 -50.04
N GLU A 156 -5.78 11.06 -49.45
CA GLU A 156 -5.76 12.45 -48.97
C GLU A 156 -5.20 13.43 -50.02
N LYS A 157 -4.77 12.93 -51.18
CA LYS A 157 -4.26 13.78 -52.26
C LYS A 157 -5.40 14.64 -52.84
N PRO A 158 -5.13 15.89 -53.26
CA PRO A 158 -6.14 16.76 -53.88
C PRO A 158 -6.81 16.12 -55.10
N GLU A 159 -6.08 15.27 -55.83
CA GLU A 159 -6.56 14.48 -56.96
C GLU A 159 -7.37 13.21 -56.60
N ALA A 160 -7.49 12.84 -55.33
CA ALA A 160 -8.25 11.66 -54.91
C ALA A 160 -9.76 11.94 -54.93
N SER A 161 -10.55 10.95 -55.37
CA SER A 161 -12.01 11.06 -55.36
C SER A 161 -12.55 11.15 -53.92
N PRO A 162 -13.57 11.99 -53.66
CA PRO A 162 -14.17 12.08 -52.33
C PRO A 162 -14.79 10.74 -51.93
N GLU A 163 -14.35 10.17 -50.81
CA GLU A 163 -14.93 8.97 -50.20
C GLU A 163 -15.77 9.36 -48.97
N PHE A 164 -16.98 8.79 -48.86
CA PHE A 164 -17.84 9.01 -47.69
C PHE A 164 -17.33 8.22 -46.48
N SER A 165 -16.83 8.91 -45.45
CA SER A 165 -16.48 8.26 -44.16
C SER A 165 -17.68 8.29 -43.20
N ARG A 166 -18.16 7.11 -42.80
CA ARG A 166 -19.32 6.90 -41.90
C ARG A 166 -19.31 7.68 -40.55
N PRO A 167 -18.17 8.04 -39.93
CA PRO A 167 -18.20 8.84 -38.69
C PRO A 167 -18.32 10.35 -38.90
N ALA A 168 -18.16 10.85 -40.12
CA ALA A 168 -17.96 12.27 -40.41
C ALA A 168 -19.15 12.90 -41.15
N ASP A 169 -20.38 12.44 -40.87
CA ASP A 169 -21.59 13.01 -41.47
C ASP A 169 -21.59 14.54 -41.28
N VAL A 170 -21.30 15.23 -42.39
CA VAL A 170 -21.35 16.67 -42.67
C VAL A 170 -20.32 17.54 -41.92
N TRP A 171 -19.07 17.56 -42.39
CA TRP A 171 -18.16 18.69 -42.13
C TRP A 171 -17.34 19.08 -43.37
N LEU A 172 -17.23 20.39 -43.63
CA LEU A 172 -16.39 20.96 -44.67
C LEU A 172 -14.93 21.02 -44.18
N GLY A 173 -14.07 20.18 -44.74
CA GLY A 173 -12.63 20.14 -44.46
C GLY A 173 -11.98 18.86 -44.95
N THR A 174 -10.64 18.81 -45.01
CA THR A 174 -9.97 17.54 -45.32
C THR A 174 -10.26 16.53 -44.20
N PRO A 175 -10.55 15.25 -44.52
CA PRO A 175 -10.98 14.24 -43.53
C PRO A 175 -10.07 14.13 -42.30
N ARG A 176 -8.78 14.41 -42.48
CA ARG A 176 -7.75 14.39 -41.44
C ARG A 176 -7.91 15.49 -40.39
N VAL A 177 -8.25 16.71 -40.80
CA VAL A 177 -8.42 17.84 -39.86
C VAL A 177 -9.73 17.69 -39.11
N ALA A 178 -10.81 17.37 -39.82
CA ALA A 178 -12.14 17.19 -39.24
C ALA A 178 -12.19 16.00 -38.25
N GLY A 179 -11.55 14.87 -38.57
CA GLY A 179 -11.47 13.74 -37.65
C GLY A 179 -10.70 14.06 -36.37
N ARG A 180 -9.56 14.75 -36.48
CA ARG A 180 -8.72 15.11 -35.33
C ARG A 180 -9.41 16.06 -34.36
N THR A 181 -10.12 17.07 -34.85
CA THR A 181 -10.88 17.98 -33.98
C THR A 181 -12.02 17.27 -33.28
N VAL A 182 -12.76 16.39 -33.96
CA VAL A 182 -13.87 15.65 -33.35
C VAL A 182 -13.38 14.66 -32.29
N TYR A 183 -12.36 13.85 -32.58
CA TYR A 183 -11.83 12.89 -31.60
C TYR A 183 -11.15 13.57 -30.42
N SER A 184 -10.43 14.68 -30.64
CA SER A 184 -9.83 15.46 -29.56
C SER A 184 -10.89 16.14 -28.69
N LEU A 185 -11.97 16.65 -29.30
CA LEU A 185 -13.09 17.26 -28.58
C LEU A 185 -13.86 16.22 -27.75
N ILE A 186 -14.16 15.06 -28.32
CA ILE A 186 -14.80 13.95 -27.60
C ILE A 186 -13.94 13.50 -26.42
N PHE A 187 -12.62 13.39 -26.61
CA PHE A 187 -11.69 13.06 -25.53
C PHE A 187 -11.70 14.13 -24.42
N ILE A 188 -11.61 15.41 -24.77
CA ILE A 188 -11.63 16.52 -23.81
C ILE A 188 -12.95 16.54 -23.04
N VAL A 189 -14.08 16.35 -23.72
CA VAL A 189 -15.41 16.31 -23.09
C VAL A 189 -15.53 15.10 -22.16
N ALA A 190 -15.09 13.91 -22.59
CA ALA A 190 -15.13 12.70 -21.79
C ALA A 190 -14.20 12.79 -20.57
N LEU A 191 -13.01 13.36 -20.73
CA LEU A 191 -12.06 13.60 -19.63
C LEU A 191 -12.62 14.63 -18.64
N SER A 192 -13.19 15.74 -19.13
CA SER A 192 -13.76 16.79 -18.28
C SER A 192 -14.97 16.29 -17.50
N PHE A 193 -15.85 15.52 -18.16
CA PHE A 193 -16.98 14.86 -17.49
C PHE A 193 -16.49 13.82 -16.49
N GLY A 194 -15.50 13.00 -16.86
CA GLY A 194 -14.89 12.03 -15.96
C GLY A 194 -14.32 12.68 -14.71
N LEU A 195 -13.57 13.78 -14.84
CA LEU A 195 -13.04 14.54 -13.71
C LEU A 195 -14.14 15.24 -12.89
N ALA A 196 -15.19 15.74 -13.53
CA ALA A 196 -16.32 16.39 -12.85
C ALA A 196 -17.17 15.40 -12.03
N VAL A 197 -17.22 14.13 -12.43
CA VAL A 197 -17.95 13.07 -11.73
C VAL A 197 -17.11 12.39 -10.64
N ILE A 198 -15.79 12.65 -10.57
CA ILE A 198 -14.97 12.16 -9.47
C ILE A 198 -15.29 12.98 -8.20
N SER A 199 -15.73 12.30 -7.14
CA SER A 199 -15.95 12.96 -5.86
C SER A 199 -14.62 13.41 -5.24
N THR A 200 -14.58 14.66 -4.77
CA THR A 200 -13.41 15.26 -4.11
C THR A 200 -12.97 14.50 -2.85
N GLU A 201 -13.89 13.79 -2.20
CA GLU A 201 -13.56 12.93 -1.06
C GLU A 201 -12.75 11.69 -1.43
N ARG A 202 -12.79 11.22 -2.68
CA ARG A 202 -12.00 10.07 -3.15
C ARG A 202 -10.66 10.43 -3.78
N ILE A 203 -10.48 11.69 -4.21
CA ILE A 203 -9.18 12.20 -4.69
C ILE A 203 -8.23 12.47 -3.51
N ARG A 204 -8.79 12.88 -2.37
CA ARG A 204 -8.04 12.92 -1.12
C ARG A 204 -7.89 11.49 -0.63
N SER A 205 -6.68 10.94 -0.70
CA SER A 205 -6.33 9.82 0.18
C SER A 205 -6.67 10.28 1.59
N ALA A 206 -7.63 9.62 2.25
CA ALA A 206 -8.06 9.95 3.61
C ALA A 206 -6.93 9.72 4.66
N GLY A 207 -5.71 9.44 4.20
CA GLY A 207 -4.65 8.90 5.02
C GLY A 207 -4.94 7.46 5.40
N ALA A 208 -4.07 6.87 6.22
CA ALA A 208 -4.47 5.68 6.97
C ALA A 208 -5.63 6.05 7.88
N GLU A 209 -6.70 5.25 7.86
CA GLU A 209 -7.86 5.45 8.72
C GLU A 209 -7.41 5.56 10.19
N GLU A 210 -7.81 6.65 10.85
CA GLU A 210 -7.50 6.86 12.26
C GLU A 210 -8.41 5.99 13.13
N ILE A 211 -7.92 4.82 13.50
CA ILE A 211 -8.63 3.91 14.40
C ILE A 211 -8.30 4.27 15.86
N PRO A 212 -9.25 4.81 16.64
CA PRO A 212 -9.01 5.17 18.03
C PRO A 212 -8.87 3.92 18.90
N VAL A 213 -8.01 4.01 19.91
CA VAL A 213 -7.71 2.90 20.82
C VAL A 213 -8.52 3.04 22.08
N THR A 214 -9.04 1.91 22.55
CA THR A 214 -9.78 1.80 23.81
C THR A 214 -8.96 1.10 24.88
N LYS A 215 -9.32 1.34 26.15
CA LYS A 215 -8.61 0.76 27.29
C LYS A 215 -8.73 -0.77 27.31
N ALA A 216 -7.69 -1.43 27.80
CA ALA A 216 -7.75 -2.87 28.10
C ALA A 216 -8.76 -3.15 29.22
N HIS A 217 -9.38 -4.34 29.18
CA HIS A 217 -10.39 -4.77 30.14
C HIS A 217 -9.89 -5.96 30.96
N GLY A 218 -10.11 -5.95 32.28
CA GLY A 218 -9.75 -7.05 33.17
C GLY A 218 -9.15 -6.56 34.49
N GLY A 219 -8.80 -7.52 35.35
CA GLY A 219 -8.08 -7.31 36.61
C GLY A 219 -6.70 -7.95 36.53
N ASP A 220 -6.58 -9.17 37.04
CA ASP A 220 -5.30 -9.89 37.10
C ASP A 220 -4.75 -10.22 35.71
N THR A 221 -5.65 -10.59 34.80
CA THR A 221 -5.37 -10.72 33.36
C THR A 221 -6.12 -9.62 32.61
N LEU A 222 -5.38 -8.83 31.85
CA LEU A 222 -5.88 -7.76 31.01
C LEU A 222 -6.08 -8.28 29.59
N PHE A 223 -7.25 -8.04 29.02
CA PHE A 223 -7.50 -8.24 27.61
C PHE A 223 -7.20 -6.95 26.84
N VAL A 224 -6.14 -6.99 26.06
CA VAL A 224 -5.67 -5.88 25.21
C VAL A 224 -6.30 -6.03 23.84
N ASN A 225 -7.33 -5.25 23.56
CA ASN A 225 -8.04 -5.20 22.27
C ASN A 225 -8.37 -3.75 21.93
N GLY A 226 -7.36 -3.00 21.49
CA GLY A 226 -7.41 -1.55 21.35
C GLY A 226 -8.51 -1.08 20.39
N ASN A 227 -8.56 -1.69 19.20
CA ASN A 227 -9.50 -1.36 18.12
C ASN A 227 -10.82 -2.14 18.17
N ARG A 228 -11.00 -3.03 19.15
CA ARG A 228 -12.23 -3.82 19.34
C ARG A 228 -12.63 -4.69 18.14
N ASP A 229 -11.66 -5.13 17.35
CA ASP A 229 -11.88 -6.02 16.20
C ASP A 229 -12.03 -7.49 16.62
N GLY A 230 -11.77 -7.79 17.90
CA GLY A 230 -11.87 -9.14 18.47
C GLY A 230 -10.56 -9.90 18.55
N SER A 231 -9.53 -9.40 17.88
CA SER A 231 -8.19 -10.00 17.82
C SER A 231 -7.31 -9.38 18.92
N GLY A 232 -7.56 -9.77 20.16
CA GLY A 232 -6.86 -9.24 21.34
C GLY A 232 -5.77 -10.15 21.91
N VAL A 233 -4.98 -9.59 22.82
CA VAL A 233 -3.97 -10.30 23.61
C VAL A 233 -4.41 -10.40 25.07
N SER A 234 -4.41 -11.61 25.62
CA SER A 234 -4.58 -11.82 27.06
C SER A 234 -3.24 -11.69 27.77
N PHE A 235 -3.07 -10.58 28.47
CA PHE A 235 -1.86 -10.25 29.21
C PHE A 235 -2.06 -10.52 30.70
N ALA A 236 -1.37 -11.54 31.22
CA ALA A 236 -1.37 -11.86 32.66
C ALA A 236 -0.57 -10.81 33.45
N HIS A 237 -1.16 -9.63 33.64
CA HIS A 237 -0.53 -8.46 34.23
C HIS A 237 -0.06 -8.70 35.66
N GLU A 238 -0.91 -9.27 36.51
CA GLU A 238 -0.58 -9.53 37.92
C GLU A 238 0.61 -10.50 38.05
N GLU A 239 0.68 -11.51 37.19
CA GLU A 239 1.80 -12.46 37.18
C GLU A 239 3.11 -11.79 36.74
N HIS A 240 3.05 -10.83 35.81
CA HIS A 240 4.23 -10.03 35.45
C HIS A 240 4.69 -9.16 36.61
N VAL A 241 3.76 -8.50 37.29
CA VAL A 241 4.04 -7.69 38.48
C VAL A 241 4.72 -8.55 39.55
N LYS A 242 4.17 -9.72 39.86
CA LYS A 242 4.75 -10.66 40.84
C LYS A 242 6.17 -11.10 40.47
N ARG A 243 6.40 -11.45 39.20
CA ARG A 243 7.71 -11.98 38.74
C ARG A 243 8.81 -10.93 38.63
N LEU A 244 8.45 -9.67 38.38
CA LEU A 244 9.42 -8.62 38.05
C LEU A 244 9.80 -7.74 39.26
N GLY A 245 9.30 -8.04 40.46
CA GLY A 245 9.63 -7.30 41.68
C GLY A 245 8.48 -6.45 42.25
N GLU A 246 7.24 -6.91 42.06
CA GLU A 246 6.02 -6.29 42.56
C GLU A 246 5.89 -4.81 42.16
N LYS A 247 5.68 -3.90 43.13
CA LYS A 247 5.38 -2.49 42.87
C LYS A 247 6.52 -1.72 42.20
N GLU A 248 7.77 -2.11 42.45
CA GLU A 248 8.94 -1.47 41.85
C GLU A 248 9.08 -1.81 40.35
N SER A 249 8.42 -2.89 39.91
CA SER A 249 8.46 -3.31 38.51
C SER A 249 7.61 -2.46 37.57
N CYS A 250 6.73 -1.61 38.10
CA CYS A 250 5.79 -0.85 37.28
C CYS A 250 6.48 0.09 36.29
N VAL A 251 7.67 0.61 36.62
CA VAL A 251 8.46 1.51 35.75
C VAL A 251 9.09 0.80 34.55
N LEU A 252 9.09 -0.53 34.55
CA LEU A 252 9.54 -1.33 33.40
C LEU A 252 8.56 -1.27 32.23
N CYS A 253 7.28 -0.96 32.51
CA CYS A 253 6.20 -0.93 31.52
C CYS A 253 5.56 0.46 31.41
N HIS A 254 5.30 1.12 32.55
CA HIS A 254 4.71 2.46 32.61
C HIS A 254 5.80 3.51 32.64
N HIS A 255 6.05 4.12 31.49
CA HIS A 255 7.12 5.10 31.32
C HIS A 255 6.68 6.56 31.45
N MET A 256 5.38 6.83 31.32
CA MET A 256 4.81 8.16 31.39
C MET A 256 3.40 8.08 31.96
N ASN A 257 3.09 8.98 32.88
CA ASN A 257 1.76 9.11 33.47
C ASN A 257 1.06 10.36 32.97
N LEU A 258 -0.26 10.38 33.04
CA LEU A 258 -1.00 11.62 33.04
C LEU A 258 -0.67 12.44 34.31
N PRO A 259 -0.81 13.77 34.26
CA PRO A 259 -0.65 14.61 35.44
C PRO A 259 -1.54 14.12 36.60
N LEU A 260 -0.93 13.99 37.79
CA LEU A 260 -1.57 13.51 39.02
C LEU A 260 -2.07 12.05 38.97
N ASP A 261 -1.65 11.27 37.98
CA ASP A 261 -1.97 9.85 37.85
C ASP A 261 -0.74 8.97 38.11
N LYS A 262 -0.97 7.68 38.34
CA LYS A 262 0.08 6.67 38.45
C LYS A 262 -0.29 5.46 37.63
N GLN A 263 0.68 4.94 36.86
CA GLN A 263 0.51 3.75 36.02
C GLN A 263 -0.58 3.97 34.97
N SER A 264 -0.56 5.15 34.33
CA SER A 264 -1.54 5.48 33.29
C SER A 264 -1.51 4.45 32.17
N GLY A 265 -2.69 4.11 31.66
CA GLY A 265 -2.82 3.10 30.61
C GLY A 265 -2.25 3.57 29.28
N CYS A 266 -1.57 2.68 28.56
CA CYS A 266 -0.90 3.03 27.29
C CYS A 266 -1.84 3.68 26.28
N HIS A 267 -3.11 3.25 26.21
CA HIS A 267 -4.13 3.75 25.27
C HIS A 267 -4.37 5.26 25.38
N THR A 268 -4.04 5.87 26.52
CA THR A 268 -4.27 7.28 26.76
C THR A 268 -3.33 8.17 25.96
N CYS A 269 -2.06 7.76 25.83
CA CYS A 269 -1.06 8.49 25.04
C CYS A 269 -0.89 7.86 23.64
N HIS A 270 -0.97 6.53 23.55
CA HIS A 270 -0.98 5.77 22.31
C HIS A 270 -2.42 5.57 21.84
N SER A 271 -3.09 6.67 21.50
CA SER A 271 -4.54 6.71 21.25
C SER A 271 -4.96 6.25 19.86
N ARG A 272 -4.01 5.94 18.98
CA ARG A 272 -4.24 5.50 17.59
C ARG A 272 -3.62 4.14 17.35
N MET A 273 -4.38 3.23 16.73
CA MET A 273 -4.02 1.81 16.66
C MET A 273 -2.79 1.58 15.77
N TYR A 274 -2.75 2.22 14.60
CA TYR A 274 -1.77 1.97 13.54
C TYR A 274 -0.98 3.21 13.10
N THR A 275 -1.31 4.39 13.63
CA THR A 275 -0.64 5.65 13.29
C THR A 275 -0.11 6.35 14.54
N PRO A 276 0.92 7.21 14.41
CA PRO A 276 1.41 8.02 15.53
C PRO A 276 0.32 8.95 16.07
N ALA A 277 0.36 9.19 17.38
CA ALA A 277 -0.55 10.09 18.08
C ALA A 277 0.22 11.26 18.69
N ASP A 278 -0.31 12.48 18.55
CA ASP A 278 0.20 13.64 19.29
C ASP A 278 -0.22 13.53 20.76
N VAL A 279 0.76 13.27 21.65
CA VAL A 279 0.54 13.14 23.09
C VAL A 279 0.40 14.51 23.75
N PHE A 280 1.07 15.53 23.20
CA PHE A 280 0.96 16.88 23.75
C PHE A 280 -0.42 17.46 23.49
N ARG A 281 -1.06 17.14 22.36
CA ARG A 281 -2.39 17.66 21.99
C ARG A 281 -2.41 19.18 22.09
N HIS A 282 -1.62 19.84 21.25
CA HIS A 282 -1.42 21.30 21.29
C HIS A 282 -2.75 22.07 21.36
N ASP A 283 -3.72 21.68 20.52
CA ASP A 283 -5.02 22.33 20.45
C ASP A 283 -5.83 22.16 21.74
N TRP A 284 -5.69 21.02 22.43
CA TRP A 284 -6.33 20.82 23.71
C TRP A 284 -5.73 21.71 24.80
N HIS A 285 -4.40 21.90 24.80
CA HIS A 285 -3.75 22.82 25.75
C HIS A 285 -4.12 24.29 25.51
N ALA A 286 -4.27 24.69 24.24
CA ALA A 286 -4.61 26.07 23.86
C ALA A 286 -6.12 26.36 23.88
N SER A 287 -6.98 25.32 23.84
CA SER A 287 -8.44 25.50 23.77
C SER A 287 -9.03 26.00 25.09
N PRO A 288 -10.03 26.90 25.05
CA PRO A 288 -10.82 27.29 26.23
C PRO A 288 -11.51 26.13 26.93
N ASP A 289 -11.91 25.10 26.18
CA ASP A 289 -12.58 23.90 26.70
C ASP A 289 -11.59 22.83 27.22
N GLY A 290 -10.28 23.07 27.06
CA GLY A 290 -9.21 22.21 27.53
C GLY A 290 -8.42 22.84 28.68
N ALA A 291 -7.10 22.98 28.53
CA ALA A 291 -6.26 23.59 29.58
C ALA A 291 -6.30 25.13 29.59
N ASN A 292 -6.85 25.75 28.53
CA ASN A 292 -7.00 27.20 28.39
C ASN A 292 -5.69 27.98 28.61
N LEU A 293 -4.57 27.45 28.10
CA LEU A 293 -3.27 28.08 28.23
C LEU A 293 -3.06 29.12 27.14
N LYS A 294 -2.56 30.30 27.55
CA LYS A 294 -2.12 31.33 26.60
C LYS A 294 -0.84 30.88 25.90
N CYS A 295 -0.65 31.27 24.64
CA CYS A 295 0.55 30.92 23.87
C CYS A 295 1.86 31.31 24.59
N GLY A 296 1.89 32.47 25.25
CA GLY A 296 3.04 32.97 26.01
C GLY A 296 3.39 32.16 27.26
N ALA A 297 2.48 31.29 27.74
CA ALA A 297 2.76 30.39 28.86
C ALA A 297 3.75 29.28 28.46
N CYS A 298 3.72 28.88 27.18
CA CYS A 298 4.52 27.77 26.64
C CYS A 298 5.63 28.24 25.71
N HIS A 299 5.39 29.30 24.94
CA HIS A 299 6.36 29.87 24.02
C HIS A 299 6.85 31.22 24.51
N ARG A 300 8.17 31.40 24.54
CA ARG A 300 8.77 32.70 24.84
C ARG A 300 8.56 33.66 23.66
N GLU A 301 8.42 34.95 23.95
CA GLU A 301 8.19 35.99 22.94
C GLU A 301 9.42 36.30 22.09
N ASP A 302 10.62 36.01 22.61
CA ASP A 302 11.91 36.27 21.97
C ASP A 302 12.39 35.15 21.04
N LEU A 303 11.68 34.02 20.99
CA LEU A 303 12.03 32.86 20.18
C LEU A 303 10.93 32.54 19.17
N GLN A 304 11.33 31.92 18.05
CA GLN A 304 10.34 31.35 17.12
C GLN A 304 9.51 30.30 17.86
N ARG A 305 8.19 30.31 17.66
CA ARG A 305 7.27 29.38 18.31
C ARG A 305 7.35 28.00 17.64
N THR A 306 8.26 27.17 18.13
CA THR A 306 8.45 25.78 17.64
C THR A 306 8.39 24.80 18.81
N ALA A 307 8.28 23.51 18.50
CA ALA A 307 8.28 22.45 19.50
C ALA A 307 9.60 22.39 20.30
N GLN A 308 10.72 22.79 19.68
CA GLN A 308 12.06 22.76 20.27
C GLN A 308 12.32 23.94 21.22
N THR A 309 11.64 25.07 21.01
CA THR A 309 11.80 26.28 21.82
C THR A 309 10.70 26.44 22.87
N ALA A 310 9.68 25.58 22.82
CA ALA A 310 8.65 25.51 23.83
C ALA A 310 9.20 24.95 25.15
N LYS A 311 8.50 25.26 26.26
CA LYS A 311 8.78 24.64 27.56
C LYS A 311 8.63 23.12 27.50
N GLN A 312 9.43 22.44 28.31
CA GLN A 312 9.37 20.99 28.45
C GLN A 312 8.15 20.60 29.29
N CYS A 313 7.63 19.39 29.08
CA CYS A 313 6.46 18.92 29.85
C CYS A 313 6.72 18.95 31.37
N GLN A 314 7.95 18.66 31.79
CA GLN A 314 8.35 18.62 33.21
C GLN A 314 8.35 20.00 33.88
N ASP A 315 8.45 21.09 33.11
CA ASP A 315 8.39 22.46 33.64
C ASP A 315 7.03 22.75 34.27
N CYS A 316 5.99 22.05 33.82
CA CYS A 316 4.61 22.17 34.31
C CYS A 316 4.13 20.90 35.05
N HIS A 317 4.58 19.71 34.64
CA HIS A 317 4.15 18.41 35.16
C HIS A 317 5.29 17.67 35.87
N LYS A 318 5.34 17.79 37.20
CA LYS A 318 6.48 17.30 38.01
C LYS A 318 6.56 15.78 38.15
N ASP A 319 5.43 15.06 38.06
CA ASP A 319 5.35 13.61 38.29
C ASP A 319 5.08 12.81 37.00
N LEU A 320 5.45 13.38 35.84
CA LEU A 320 5.10 12.85 34.53
C LEU A 320 5.89 11.57 34.17
N PHE A 321 7.17 11.53 34.57
CA PHE A 321 8.08 10.43 34.25
C PHE A 321 8.55 9.76 35.55
N PRO A 322 8.14 8.50 35.82
CA PRO A 322 8.65 7.75 36.95
C PRO A 322 10.17 7.59 36.89
N SER A 323 10.84 7.69 38.04
CA SER A 323 12.28 7.43 38.14
C SER A 323 12.56 5.95 37.83
N GLY A 324 13.54 5.66 36.97
CA GLY A 324 13.91 4.30 36.59
C GLY A 324 13.17 3.73 35.37
N THR A 325 12.41 4.56 34.64
CA THR A 325 11.83 4.15 33.34
C THR A 325 12.90 3.78 32.32
N LEU A 326 12.65 2.73 31.54
CA LEU A 326 13.52 2.29 30.44
C LEU A 326 13.33 3.09 29.15
N VAL A 327 12.21 3.83 29.03
CA VAL A 327 11.85 4.57 27.82
C VAL A 327 12.11 6.04 28.01
N GLN A 328 13.01 6.59 27.18
CA GLN A 328 13.28 8.02 27.08
C GLN A 328 12.38 8.67 26.03
N ILE A 329 11.77 9.81 26.35
CA ILE A 329 10.84 10.51 25.46
C ILE A 329 11.50 11.79 24.94
N ASN A 330 11.84 11.77 23.66
CA ASN A 330 12.56 12.87 23.00
C ASN A 330 11.65 13.72 22.08
N HIS A 331 10.39 13.34 21.92
CA HIS A 331 9.42 13.99 21.02
C HIS A 331 7.98 13.72 21.47
N TYR A 332 7.07 14.61 21.09
CA TYR A 332 5.67 14.60 21.53
C TYR A 332 4.76 13.64 20.75
N ASN A 333 5.27 13.03 19.68
CA ASN A 333 4.54 12.04 18.90
C ASN A 333 4.78 10.64 19.48
N ALA A 334 3.75 10.07 20.09
CA ALA A 334 3.74 8.67 20.46
C ALA A 334 3.68 7.81 19.20
N ARG A 335 4.40 6.69 19.21
CA ARG A 335 4.24 5.62 18.23
C ARG A 335 2.81 5.09 18.25
N SER A 336 2.42 4.37 17.20
CA SER A 336 1.13 3.66 17.19
C SER A 336 1.00 2.73 18.39
N TYR A 337 -0.23 2.44 18.82
CA TYR A 337 -0.48 1.54 19.95
C TYR A 337 0.11 0.15 19.70
N THR A 338 -0.02 -0.34 18.47
CA THR A 338 0.55 -1.62 18.04
C THR A 338 2.08 -1.62 18.17
N ASP A 339 2.75 -0.58 17.69
CA ASP A 339 4.21 -0.48 17.74
C ASP A 339 4.73 -0.29 19.17
N ALA A 340 4.00 0.47 20.00
CA ALA A 340 4.35 0.68 21.39
C ALA A 340 4.30 -0.63 22.18
N MET A 341 3.23 -1.40 22.02
CA MET A 341 3.07 -2.70 22.68
C MET A 341 4.10 -3.71 22.22
N HIS A 342 4.28 -3.87 20.90
CA HIS A 342 5.30 -4.78 20.37
C HIS A 342 6.72 -4.33 20.75
N GLY A 343 6.99 -3.03 20.71
CA GLY A 343 8.29 -2.47 21.08
C GLY A 343 8.64 -2.72 22.56
N MET A 344 7.67 -2.70 23.47
CA MET A 344 7.89 -2.97 24.88
C MET A 344 7.97 -4.48 25.17
N CYS A 345 6.93 -5.23 24.82
CA CYS A 345 6.80 -6.64 25.18
C CYS A 345 7.80 -7.52 24.42
N MET A 346 7.94 -7.34 23.10
CA MET A 346 8.79 -8.24 22.30
C MET A 346 10.26 -8.08 22.64
N LYS A 347 10.74 -6.85 22.92
CA LYS A 347 12.15 -6.66 23.32
C LYS A 347 12.51 -7.42 24.59
N CYS A 348 11.65 -7.34 25.60
CA CYS A 348 11.82 -8.10 26.84
C CYS A 348 11.73 -9.61 26.57
N HIS A 349 10.75 -10.05 25.79
CA HIS A 349 10.55 -11.47 25.47
C HIS A 349 11.68 -12.05 24.61
N GLN A 350 12.25 -11.30 23.68
CA GLN A 350 13.41 -11.71 22.88
C GLN A 350 14.64 -11.89 23.77
N LYS A 351 14.92 -10.93 24.65
CA LYS A 351 16.00 -11.06 25.62
C LYS A 351 15.82 -12.30 26.49
N ASN A 352 14.62 -12.50 27.02
CA ASN A 352 14.30 -13.63 27.88
C ASN A 352 14.27 -14.98 27.13
N ALA A 353 13.92 -15.00 25.85
CA ALA A 353 13.98 -16.20 25.02
C ALA A 353 15.42 -16.72 24.84
N LEU A 354 16.41 -15.81 24.88
CA LEU A 354 17.83 -16.15 24.80
C LEU A 354 18.44 -16.55 26.14
N THR A 355 17.90 -16.06 27.25
CA THR A 355 18.48 -16.25 28.59
C THR A 355 17.79 -17.34 29.42
N LEU A 356 16.50 -17.60 29.19
CA LEU A 356 15.72 -18.54 29.99
C LEU A 356 15.62 -19.91 29.28
N VAL A 357 16.11 -20.94 29.96
CA VAL A 357 16.03 -22.34 29.49
C VAL A 357 14.57 -22.80 29.39
N GLY A 358 14.18 -23.39 28.25
CA GLY A 358 12.81 -23.88 28.01
C GLY A 358 11.80 -22.80 27.63
N LYS A 359 12.27 -21.57 27.33
CA LYS A 359 11.45 -20.43 26.90
C LYS A 359 11.91 -19.85 25.56
N GLU A 360 12.54 -20.66 24.72
CA GLU A 360 13.12 -20.26 23.44
C GLU A 360 12.07 -19.68 22.47
N LYS A 361 10.80 -20.04 22.66
CA LYS A 361 9.66 -19.57 21.84
C LYS A 361 8.96 -18.32 22.39
N LEU A 362 9.44 -17.73 23.50
CA LEU A 362 8.76 -16.63 24.19
C LEU A 362 8.54 -15.39 23.31
N ALA A 363 9.40 -15.18 22.30
CA ALA A 363 9.31 -14.08 21.35
C ALA A 363 8.40 -14.33 20.14
N GLN A 364 7.81 -15.52 20.00
CA GLN A 364 6.91 -15.84 18.87
C GLN A 364 5.56 -15.15 19.02
N CYS A 365 4.94 -14.73 17.91
CA CYS A 365 3.63 -14.05 17.94
C CYS A 365 2.57 -14.88 18.67
N ALA A 366 2.57 -16.20 18.47
CA ALA A 366 1.63 -17.14 19.07
C ALA A 366 1.71 -17.22 20.62
N THR A 367 2.80 -16.73 21.22
CA THR A 367 2.94 -16.67 22.67
C THR A 367 2.00 -15.63 23.27
N CYS A 368 1.79 -14.51 22.59
CA CYS A 368 0.92 -13.42 23.03
C CYS A 368 -0.46 -13.50 22.36
N HIS A 369 -0.49 -13.79 21.06
CA HIS A 369 -1.70 -13.94 20.26
C HIS A 369 -2.13 -15.40 20.22
N LYS A 370 -3.05 -15.78 21.12
CA LYS A 370 -3.67 -17.10 21.10
C LYS A 370 -4.93 -17.07 20.25
N THR A 371 -5.19 -18.15 19.52
CA THR A 371 -6.46 -18.40 18.87
C THR A 371 -7.51 -18.72 19.92
N GLY A 372 -8.34 -17.73 20.27
CA GLY A 372 -9.46 -17.90 21.19
C GLY A 372 -9.54 -16.80 22.23
N MET A 373 -10.78 -16.36 22.48
CA MET A 373 -11.10 -15.40 23.53
C MET A 373 -10.80 -16.03 24.91
N PRO A 374 -10.28 -15.27 25.90
CA PRO A 374 -10.06 -15.85 27.23
C PRO A 374 -11.39 -16.30 27.88
N GLU A 375 -11.35 -17.43 28.60
CA GLU A 375 -12.52 -18.10 29.23
C GLU A 375 -13.37 -17.20 30.14
N TYR A 376 -12.82 -16.09 30.63
CA TYR A 376 -13.53 -15.16 31.51
C TYR A 376 -14.43 -14.15 30.77
N LEU A 377 -14.40 -14.10 29.43
CA LEU A 377 -15.28 -13.23 28.65
C LEU A 377 -16.62 -13.94 28.35
N PRO A 378 -17.77 -13.23 28.46
CA PRO A 378 -19.08 -13.86 28.28
C PRO A 378 -19.27 -14.49 26.90
N PRO A 379 -19.91 -15.69 26.80
CA PRO A 379 -20.14 -16.38 25.53
C PRO A 379 -20.95 -15.57 24.50
N GLU A 380 -21.75 -14.59 24.95
CA GLU A 380 -22.54 -13.74 24.04
C GLU A 380 -21.66 -12.88 23.12
N ILE A 381 -20.39 -12.67 23.49
CA ILE A 381 -19.39 -11.92 22.73
C ILE A 381 -18.66 -12.84 21.72
N GLU A 382 -18.70 -14.17 21.89
CA GLU A 382 -17.93 -15.18 21.14
C GLU A 382 -18.30 -15.29 19.65
N ASN A 383 -19.56 -15.02 19.28
CA ASN A 383 -20.03 -15.17 17.90
C ASN A 383 -19.56 -14.08 16.93
N TYR A 384 -18.97 -12.99 17.42
CA TYR A 384 -18.53 -11.87 16.59
C TYR A 384 -17.08 -12.02 16.04
N PHE A 385 -16.29 -13.00 16.52
CA PHE A 385 -14.81 -12.92 16.44
C PHE A 385 -14.08 -14.22 16.00
N ARG A 386 -14.70 -15.09 15.20
CA ARG A 386 -14.20 -16.46 14.94
C ARG A 386 -12.98 -16.62 14.01
N ASP A 387 -12.56 -15.61 13.25
CA ASP A 387 -11.81 -15.90 12.00
C ASP A 387 -10.31 -15.54 11.98
N THR A 388 -9.68 -15.11 13.08
CA THR A 388 -8.24 -14.77 13.05
C THR A 388 -7.34 -15.85 13.63
N THR A 389 -6.49 -16.46 12.79
CA THR A 389 -5.46 -17.44 13.19
C THR A 389 -4.06 -16.87 12.98
N PHE A 390 -3.27 -16.79 14.05
CA PHE A 390 -1.88 -16.33 14.00
C PHE A 390 -0.94 -17.54 14.14
N ASN A 391 -0.49 -18.11 13.02
CA ASN A 391 0.42 -19.27 13.03
C ASN A 391 1.89 -18.82 13.10
N HIS A 392 2.62 -19.26 14.13
CA HIS A 392 4.09 -19.45 14.19
C HIS A 392 5.07 -18.45 13.50
N VAL A 393 4.65 -17.22 13.20
CA VAL A 393 5.54 -16.19 12.66
C VAL A 393 6.51 -15.75 13.76
N THR A 394 7.80 -15.81 13.45
CA THR A 394 8.85 -15.17 14.24
C THR A 394 9.14 -13.83 13.59
N VAL A 395 8.89 -12.73 14.30
CA VAL A 395 9.21 -11.39 13.78
C VAL A 395 10.73 -11.29 13.66
N PRO A 396 11.29 -10.81 12.53
CA PRO A 396 12.71 -10.52 12.42
C PRO A 396 13.18 -9.65 13.59
N SER A 397 14.44 -9.79 14.01
CA SER A 397 15.02 -8.93 15.04
C SER A 397 14.74 -7.46 14.70
N ILE A 398 14.03 -6.75 15.59
CA ILE A 398 13.81 -5.31 15.43
C ILE A 398 15.19 -4.67 15.48
N ASP A 399 15.60 -4.02 14.39
CA ASP A 399 16.87 -3.32 14.30
C ASP A 399 16.98 -2.31 15.46
N THR A 400 17.90 -2.57 16.37
CA THR A 400 18.09 -1.79 17.60
C THR A 400 18.72 -0.42 17.33
N ALA A 401 19.20 -0.19 16.09
CA ALA A 401 19.89 1.03 15.69
C ALA A 401 19.08 2.32 15.97
N GLY A 402 17.76 2.31 15.76
CA GLY A 402 16.92 3.50 15.99
C GLY A 402 16.56 3.82 17.45
N MET A 403 17.05 3.05 18.43
CA MET A 403 16.84 3.32 19.87
C MET A 403 18.14 3.28 20.69
N MET A 404 19.29 3.11 20.03
CA MET A 404 20.62 3.03 20.66
C MET A 404 21.60 4.09 20.16
N GLU A 405 21.23 4.96 19.23
CA GLU A 405 22.04 6.14 18.87
C GLU A 405 21.88 7.24 19.92
N GLU A 406 22.46 7.01 21.09
CA GLU A 406 23.10 8.00 21.97
C GLU A 406 23.65 7.20 23.16
N GLU A 407 24.83 6.60 22.96
CA GLU A 407 25.67 6.18 24.07
C GLU A 407 25.97 7.42 24.94
N PRO A 408 25.88 7.32 26.27
CA PRO A 408 26.20 8.44 27.14
C PRO A 408 27.71 8.69 27.10
N SER A 409 28.11 9.84 26.56
CA SER A 409 29.41 10.41 26.94
C SER A 409 29.35 10.75 28.43
N ILE A 410 30.30 10.18 29.17
CA ILE A 410 30.60 10.38 30.60
C ILE A 410 30.42 11.84 31.05
#